data_AF-A0A2P5XGR8-F1
#
_entry.id   AF-A0A2P5XGR8-F1
#
_cell.length_a   1.000
_cell.length_b   1.000
_cell.length_c   1.000
_cell.angle_alpha   90.00
_cell.angle_beta   90.00
_cell.angle_gamma   90.00
#
_symmetry.space_group_name_H-M   'P 1'
#
loop_
_entity.id
_entity.type
_entity.pdbx_description
1 polymer ?
#
loop_
_entity_poly.entity_id
_entity_poly.type
_entity_poly.pdbx_seq_one_letter_code
_entity_poly.pdbx_strand_id
1 'polypeptide(L)'
;MLKEISFVFFVLLIGCYIRVNCEELKHLTNEVEVNVPANLTWELYSHLGISKLAAQQLKHVIQRIQVLKGDGGVGTVLKLTFVPGNSSYTAIFNVIDDQKRVKVAQTLEGGCLEIGCSIQLKEFQAKDPKPNIQCLAAVAQVAKYYLERAN
;
A
#
# COMPACT_ATOMS: atom_id res chain seq x y z
N MET A 1 8.32 -27.54 49.96
CA MET A 1 7.75 -28.09 48.72
C MET A 1 6.64 -27.23 48.07
N LEU A 2 6.26 -26.06 48.60
CA LEU A 2 5.19 -25.22 48.02
C LEU A 2 5.67 -24.11 47.04
N LYS A 3 6.98 -23.85 46.93
CA LYS A 3 7.51 -22.77 46.08
C LYS A 3 7.58 -23.13 44.59
N GLU A 4 7.91 -24.38 44.28
CA GLU A 4 8.05 -24.88 42.90
C GLU A 4 6.71 -24.89 42.16
N ILE A 5 5.63 -25.31 42.82
CA ILE A 5 4.30 -25.44 42.21
C ILE A 5 3.71 -24.06 41.86
N SER A 6 3.99 -23.03 42.68
CA SER A 6 3.53 -21.66 42.40
C SER A 6 4.22 -21.03 41.19
N PHE A 7 5.46 -21.41 40.89
CA PHE A 7 6.21 -20.84 39.77
C PHE A 7 5.72 -21.42 38.43
N VAL A 8 5.40 -22.71 38.41
CA VAL A 8 4.86 -23.39 37.23
C VAL A 8 3.51 -22.81 36.81
N PHE A 9 2.63 -22.50 37.77
CA PHE A 9 1.35 -21.83 37.48
C PHE A 9 1.53 -20.41 36.96
N PHE A 10 2.51 -19.65 37.47
CA PHE A 10 2.79 -18.29 37.00
C PHE A 10 3.32 -18.30 35.56
N VAL A 11 4.17 -19.26 35.19
CA VAL A 11 4.68 -19.41 33.82
C VAL A 11 3.58 -19.85 32.85
N LEU A 12 2.65 -20.72 33.25
CA LEU A 12 1.51 -21.12 32.42
C LEU A 12 0.51 -19.97 32.21
N LEU A 13 0.31 -19.12 33.21
CA LEU A 13 -0.48 -17.89 33.06
C LEU A 13 0.20 -16.87 32.13
N ILE A 14 1.53 -16.75 32.18
CA ILE A 14 2.28 -15.93 31.21
C ILE A 14 2.23 -16.55 29.80
N GLY A 15 2.27 -17.88 29.68
CA GLY A 15 2.10 -18.58 28.40
C GLY A 15 0.72 -18.37 27.76
N CYS A 16 -0.34 -18.22 28.58
CA CYS A 16 -1.65 -17.79 28.12
C CYS A 16 -1.75 -16.27 27.89
N TYR A 17 -0.90 -15.45 28.53
CA TYR A 17 -0.83 -14.00 28.30
C TYR A 17 -0.07 -13.65 27.02
N ILE A 18 0.91 -14.48 26.65
CA ILE A 18 1.44 -14.58 25.28
C ILE A 18 0.48 -15.47 24.47
N ARG A 19 -0.82 -15.15 24.52
CA ARG A 19 -1.71 -15.42 23.41
C ARG A 19 -1.14 -14.58 22.28
N VAL A 20 -0.27 -15.22 21.52
CA VAL A 20 0.16 -14.81 20.20
C VAL A 20 -1.12 -14.46 19.46
N ASN A 21 -1.47 -13.17 19.49
CA ASN A 21 -2.35 -12.58 18.52
C ASN A 21 -1.48 -12.53 17.26
N CYS A 22 -1.24 -13.70 16.65
CA CYS A 22 -0.86 -13.75 15.26
C CYS A 22 -2.09 -13.21 14.55
N GLU A 23 -2.12 -11.89 14.38
CA GLU A 23 -3.08 -11.24 13.50
C GLU A 23 -3.12 -12.03 12.20
N GLU A 24 -4.31 -12.52 11.87
CA GLU A 24 -4.55 -13.28 10.66
C GLU A 24 -4.10 -12.43 9.46
N LEU A 25 -3.09 -12.89 8.72
CA LEU A 25 -2.56 -12.18 7.57
C LEU A 25 -3.61 -12.17 6.46
N LYS A 26 -4.31 -11.06 6.30
CA LYS A 26 -5.28 -10.88 5.20
C LYS A 26 -4.54 -10.47 3.93
N HIS A 27 -4.49 -11.38 2.95
CA HIS A 27 -3.94 -11.12 1.62
C HIS A 27 -5.08 -10.80 0.65
N LEU A 28 -5.09 -9.59 0.09
CA LEU A 28 -6.08 -9.13 -0.88
C LEU A 28 -5.40 -8.86 -2.23
N THR A 29 -5.80 -9.60 -3.26
CA THR A 29 -5.29 -9.42 -4.62
C THR A 29 -6.39 -8.85 -5.51
N ASN A 30 -6.04 -7.89 -6.36
CA ASN A 30 -6.89 -7.45 -7.47
C ASN A 30 -6.03 -7.34 -8.73
N GLU A 31 -6.58 -7.76 -9.86
CA GLU A 31 -5.98 -7.59 -11.18
C GLU A 31 -6.86 -6.66 -12.00
N VAL A 32 -6.25 -5.70 -12.70
CA VAL A 32 -6.95 -4.76 -13.58
C VAL A 32 -6.32 -4.85 -14.96
N GLU A 33 -7.10 -5.27 -15.95
CA GLU A 33 -6.67 -5.25 -17.35
C GLU A 33 -6.72 -3.82 -17.87
N VAL A 34 -5.59 -3.34 -18.42
CA VAL A 34 -5.48 -2.02 -19.02
C VAL A 34 -5.05 -2.14 -20.46
N ASN A 35 -5.57 -1.22 -21.27
CA ASN A 35 -5.29 -1.17 -22.69
C ASN A 35 -3.98 -0.41 -23.00
N VAL A 36 -2.90 -0.77 -22.30
CA VAL A 36 -1.60 -0.09 -22.35
C VAL A 36 -0.49 -1.13 -22.18
N PRO A 37 0.62 -1.06 -22.95
CA PRO A 37 1.76 -1.94 -22.75
C PRO A 37 2.28 -1.95 -21.29
N ALA A 38 2.77 -3.11 -20.83
CA ALA A 38 3.20 -3.26 -19.43
C ALA A 38 4.41 -2.37 -19.10
N ASN A 39 5.30 -2.12 -20.06
CA ASN A 39 6.45 -1.22 -19.87
C ASN A 39 6.00 0.23 -19.62
N LEU A 40 5.01 0.73 -20.36
CA LEU A 40 4.51 2.09 -20.20
C LEU A 40 3.69 2.23 -18.90
N THR A 41 2.89 1.20 -18.57
CA THR A 41 2.20 1.13 -17.28
C THR A 41 3.23 1.13 -16.14
N TRP A 42 4.30 0.38 -16.28
CA TRP A 42 5.37 0.32 -15.30
C TRP A 42 6.08 1.66 -15.13
N GLU A 43 6.45 2.34 -16.21
CA GLU A 43 7.08 3.68 -16.16
C GLU A 43 6.24 4.69 -15.36
N LEU A 44 4.91 4.61 -15.48
CA LEU A 44 4.01 5.45 -14.70
C LEU A 44 3.97 5.05 -13.21
N TYR A 45 3.95 3.75 -12.91
CA TYR A 45 3.73 3.22 -11.56
C TYR A 45 4.99 3.10 -10.69
N SER A 46 6.15 2.85 -11.30
CA SER A 46 7.40 2.52 -10.62
C SER A 46 7.82 3.63 -9.65
N HIS A 47 7.69 4.89 -10.08
CA HIS A 47 8.12 6.05 -9.30
C HIS A 47 6.94 6.91 -8.82
N LEU A 48 7.01 8.22 -9.06
CA LEU A 48 6.01 9.21 -8.64
C LEU A 48 4.97 9.52 -9.71
N GLY A 49 5.05 8.91 -10.90
CA GLY A 49 4.21 9.24 -12.05
C GLY A 49 2.72 9.12 -11.72
N ILE A 50 2.29 7.96 -11.23
CA ILE A 50 0.90 7.70 -10.85
C ILE A 50 0.42 8.63 -9.73
N SER A 51 1.28 8.94 -8.75
CA SER A 51 0.95 9.86 -7.67
C SER A 51 0.71 11.28 -8.20
N LYS A 52 1.62 11.79 -9.03
CA LYS A 52 1.48 13.12 -9.67
C LYS A 52 0.19 13.20 -10.49
N LEU A 53 -0.12 12.15 -11.25
CA LEU A 53 -1.33 12.12 -12.06
C LEU A 53 -2.59 12.06 -11.19
N ALA A 54 -2.60 11.25 -10.12
CA ALA A 54 -3.73 11.18 -9.19
C ALA A 54 -4.00 12.54 -8.53
N ALA A 55 -2.96 13.25 -8.09
CA ALA A 55 -3.11 14.60 -7.55
C ALA A 55 -3.71 15.61 -8.57
N GLN A 56 -3.45 15.42 -9.86
CA GLN A 56 -3.99 16.28 -10.92
C GLN A 56 -5.43 15.95 -11.28
N GLN A 57 -5.74 14.66 -11.45
CA GLN A 57 -7.02 14.19 -12.00
C GLN A 57 -8.09 13.98 -10.93
N LEU A 58 -7.71 13.77 -9.66
CA LEU A 58 -8.61 13.31 -8.61
C LEU A 58 -8.70 14.31 -7.46
N LYS A 59 -8.72 15.61 -7.78
CA LYS A 59 -8.77 16.70 -6.78
C LYS A 59 -9.96 16.64 -5.82
N HIS A 60 -11.02 15.91 -6.20
CA HIS A 60 -12.20 15.70 -5.37
C HIS A 60 -12.02 14.59 -4.32
N VAL A 61 -11.02 13.71 -4.50
CA VAL A 61 -10.69 12.63 -3.55
C VAL A 61 -9.36 12.93 -2.84
N ILE A 62 -8.37 13.39 -3.59
CA ILE A 62 -7.01 13.65 -3.12
C ILE A 62 -6.85 15.16 -2.95
N GLN A 63 -6.72 15.58 -1.71
CA GLN A 63 -6.44 16.97 -1.39
C GLN A 63 -4.98 17.30 -1.66
N ARG A 64 -4.05 16.40 -1.29
CA ARG A 64 -2.61 16.66 -1.40
C ARG A 64 -1.79 15.38 -1.47
N ILE A 65 -0.71 15.40 -2.25
CA ILE A 65 0.39 14.44 -2.18
C ILE A 65 1.68 15.20 -1.89
N GLN A 66 2.45 14.73 -0.92
CA GLN A 66 3.72 15.34 -0.50
C GLN A 66 4.81 14.28 -0.51
N VAL A 67 5.93 14.56 -1.17
CA VAL A 67 7.16 13.79 -1.00
C VAL A 67 7.85 14.32 0.24
N LEU A 68 7.90 13.53 1.30
CA LEU A 68 8.55 13.89 2.56
C LEU A 68 10.06 13.63 2.51
N LYS A 69 10.47 12.61 1.76
CA LYS A 69 11.87 12.19 1.57
C LYS A 69 12.01 11.45 0.24
N GLY A 70 13.15 11.62 -0.44
CA GLY A 70 13.50 10.86 -1.64
C GLY A 70 13.07 11.53 -2.95
N ASP A 71 13.42 10.87 -4.05
CA ASP A 71 13.28 11.37 -5.43
C ASP A 71 12.23 10.61 -6.26
N GLY A 72 11.63 9.57 -5.68
CA GLY A 72 10.74 8.63 -6.36
C GLY A 72 11.29 7.20 -6.46
N GLY A 73 12.56 6.98 -6.11
CA GLY A 73 13.17 5.66 -5.99
C GLY A 73 12.89 4.95 -4.65
N VAL A 74 13.58 3.84 -4.41
CA VAL A 74 13.53 3.11 -3.13
C VAL A 74 13.93 4.03 -1.97
N GLY A 75 13.22 3.94 -0.86
CA GLY A 75 13.39 4.81 0.31
C GLY A 75 12.62 6.13 0.23
N THR A 76 11.93 6.41 -0.88
CA THR A 76 11.05 7.57 -0.98
C THR A 76 9.87 7.42 -0.02
N VAL A 77 9.57 8.48 0.72
CA VAL A 77 8.45 8.58 1.66
C VAL A 77 7.46 9.60 1.14
N LEU A 78 6.20 9.17 0.99
CA LEU A 78 5.08 9.97 0.52
C LEU A 78 4.01 10.10 1.59
N LYS A 79 3.40 11.27 1.71
CA LYS A 79 2.16 11.48 2.45
C LYS A 79 1.03 11.85 1.49
N LEU A 80 -0.02 11.03 1.47
CA LEU A 80 -1.27 11.30 0.76
C LEU A 80 -2.30 11.82 1.77
N THR A 81 -2.95 12.93 1.47
CA THR A 81 -4.06 13.49 2.25
C THR A 81 -5.33 13.49 1.40
N PHE A 82 -6.39 12.89 1.93
CA PHE A 82 -7.70 12.80 1.27
C PHE A 82 -8.56 14.02 1.61
N VAL A 83 -9.47 14.39 0.71
CA VAL A 83 -10.52 15.38 0.99
C VAL A 83 -11.46 14.80 2.06
N PRO A 84 -11.87 15.57 3.10
CA PRO A 84 -11.67 17.00 3.33
C PRO A 84 -10.39 17.41 4.09
N GLY A 85 -9.46 16.49 4.34
CA GLY A 85 -8.14 16.77 4.94
C GLY A 85 -7.92 16.19 6.33
N ASN A 86 -8.94 15.52 6.86
CA ASN A 86 -8.92 14.84 8.16
C ASN A 86 -8.31 13.43 8.11
N SER A 87 -8.13 12.85 6.92
CA SER A 87 -7.53 11.53 6.74
C SER A 87 -6.30 11.61 5.84
N SER A 88 -5.26 10.89 6.23
CA SER A 88 -4.04 10.77 5.44
C SER A 88 -3.38 9.41 5.67
N TYR A 89 -2.49 9.01 4.77
CA TYR A 89 -1.54 7.95 5.07
C TYR A 89 -0.15 8.32 4.56
N THR A 90 0.86 7.79 5.27
CA THR A 90 2.26 7.90 4.91
C THR A 90 2.75 6.54 4.44
N ALA A 91 3.47 6.49 3.31
CA ALA A 91 4.02 5.24 2.78
C ALA A 91 5.48 5.40 2.35
N ILE A 92 6.25 4.33 2.45
CA ILE A 92 7.64 4.23 1.98
C ILE A 92 7.74 3.22 0.83
N PHE A 93 8.55 3.54 -0.18
CA PHE A 93 8.87 2.60 -1.28
C PHE A 93 9.99 1.66 -0.85
N ASN A 94 9.67 0.41 -0.57
CA ASN A 94 10.64 -0.60 -0.13
C ASN A 94 11.31 -1.30 -1.31
N VAL A 95 10.55 -1.56 -2.38
CA VAL A 95 11.03 -2.28 -3.56
C VAL A 95 10.56 -1.57 -4.81
N ILE A 96 11.47 -1.38 -5.76
CA ILE A 96 11.21 -1.06 -7.17
C ILE A 96 12.15 -1.95 -7.97
N ASP A 97 11.61 -2.96 -8.63
CA ASP A 97 12.34 -3.93 -9.47
C ASP A 97 11.88 -3.74 -10.92
N ASP A 98 12.71 -3.09 -11.73
CA ASP A 98 12.39 -2.79 -13.13
C ASP A 98 12.41 -4.04 -14.02
N GLN A 99 13.18 -5.07 -13.66
CA GLN A 99 13.24 -6.31 -14.44
C GLN A 99 11.95 -7.10 -14.27
N LYS A 100 11.45 -7.20 -13.04
CA LYS A 100 10.20 -7.90 -12.73
C LYS A 100 8.97 -7.02 -12.84
N ARG A 101 9.16 -5.71 -12.98
CA ARG A 101 8.13 -4.66 -12.92
C ARG A 101 7.28 -4.77 -11.67
N VAL A 102 7.95 -4.89 -10.52
CA VAL A 102 7.34 -5.04 -9.19
C VAL A 102 7.70 -3.86 -8.31
N LYS A 103 6.69 -3.27 -7.68
CA LYS A 103 6.84 -2.24 -6.65
C LYS A 103 6.18 -2.69 -5.37
N VAL A 104 6.88 -2.58 -4.25
CA VAL A 104 6.31 -2.81 -2.91
C VAL A 104 6.42 -1.52 -2.11
N ALA A 105 5.28 -1.04 -1.62
CA ALA A 105 5.19 0.08 -0.70
C ALA A 105 4.63 -0.38 0.65
N GLN A 106 5.18 0.15 1.73
CA GLN A 106 4.70 -0.10 3.09
C GLN A 106 4.06 1.16 3.65
N THR A 107 2.90 1.02 4.29
CA THR A 107 2.30 2.11 5.07
C THR A 107 3.09 2.27 6.37
N LEU A 108 3.48 3.51 6.68
CA LEU A 108 4.14 3.90 7.93
C LEU A 108 3.16 4.49 8.95
N GLU A 109 2.14 5.18 8.47
CA GLU A 109 1.15 5.88 9.29
C GLU A 109 -0.17 5.95 8.51
N GLY A 110 -1.31 5.92 9.20
CA GLY A 110 -2.62 5.98 8.56
C GLY A 110 -3.08 4.66 7.95
N GLY A 111 -4.08 4.74 7.06
CA GLY A 111 -4.58 3.58 6.33
C GLY A 111 -5.14 2.51 7.26
N CYS A 112 -4.78 1.24 7.04
CA CYS A 112 -5.31 0.18 7.90
C CYS A 112 -4.62 0.08 9.27
N LEU A 113 -3.49 0.77 9.47
CA LEU A 113 -2.81 0.81 10.77
C LEU A 113 -3.65 1.53 11.82
N GLU A 114 -4.42 2.55 11.42
CA GLU A 114 -5.32 3.30 12.31
C GLU A 114 -6.52 2.47 12.80
N ILE A 115 -6.85 1.39 12.10
CA ILE A 115 -7.96 0.49 12.44
C ILE A 115 -7.47 -0.87 12.97
N GLY A 116 -6.19 -0.97 13.33
CA GLY A 116 -5.64 -2.09 14.08
C GLY A 116 -4.80 -3.09 13.31
N CYS A 117 -4.37 -2.82 12.07
CA CYS A 117 -3.37 -3.70 11.43
C CYS A 117 -1.96 -3.42 11.97
N SER A 118 -1.19 -4.47 12.26
CA SER A 118 0.24 -4.31 12.60
C SER A 118 1.10 -3.86 11.41
N ILE A 119 0.81 -4.36 10.21
CA ILE A 119 1.58 -4.09 9.00
C ILE A 119 0.63 -3.96 7.79
N GLN A 120 0.92 -3.01 6.90
CA GLN A 120 0.28 -2.91 5.59
C GLN A 120 1.34 -2.84 4.48
N LEU A 121 1.36 -3.85 3.62
CA LEU A 121 2.18 -3.89 2.41
C LEU A 121 1.28 -3.84 1.18
N LYS A 122 1.68 -3.05 0.19
CA LYS A 122 1.01 -2.94 -1.10
C LYS A 122 2.00 -3.29 -2.19
N GLU A 123 1.77 -4.41 -2.86
CA GLU A 123 2.54 -4.84 -4.02
C GLU A 123 1.78 -4.46 -5.30
N PHE A 124 2.50 -3.94 -6.27
CA PHE A 124 2.02 -3.71 -7.62
C PHE A 124 2.95 -4.42 -8.60
N GLN A 125 2.38 -5.15 -9.55
CA GLN A 125 3.12 -5.81 -10.62
C GLN A 125 2.49 -5.53 -11.98
N ALA A 126 3.30 -5.12 -12.96
CA ALA A 126 2.86 -4.97 -14.35
C ALA A 126 3.20 -6.23 -15.19
N LYS A 127 2.16 -6.95 -15.65
CA LYS A 127 2.26 -8.17 -16.47
C LYS A 127 1.82 -7.89 -17.92
N ASP A 128 2.44 -8.56 -18.90
CA ASP A 128 1.97 -8.63 -20.29
C ASP A 128 0.95 -9.79 -20.46
N PRO A 129 0.01 -9.86 -21.44
CA PRO A 129 -0.32 -8.95 -22.57
C PRO A 129 -1.83 -8.52 -22.67
N LYS A 130 -2.17 -7.37 -23.30
CA LYS A 130 -2.78 -7.22 -24.64
C LYS A 130 -2.63 -5.76 -25.14
N PRO A 131 -2.28 -5.54 -26.42
CA PRO A 131 -2.25 -4.21 -27.02
C PRO A 131 -3.62 -3.84 -27.60
N ASN A 132 -4.13 -2.67 -27.23
CA ASN A 132 -5.03 -1.88 -28.05
C ASN A 132 -4.81 -0.40 -27.64
N ILE A 133 -5.01 0.49 -28.59
CA ILE A 133 -4.55 1.87 -28.55
C ILE A 133 -5.67 2.73 -27.96
N GLN A 134 -5.49 3.24 -26.73
CA GLN A 134 -5.86 4.61 -26.35
C GLN A 134 -5.42 4.91 -24.89
N CYS A 135 -4.32 5.63 -24.76
CA CYS A 135 -3.80 6.15 -23.48
C CYS A 135 -4.61 7.38 -23.00
N LEU A 136 -4.53 7.66 -21.69
CA LEU A 136 -5.34 8.54 -20.83
C LEU A 136 -6.62 7.92 -20.23
N ALA A 137 -7.54 7.37 -21.03
CA ALA A 137 -8.80 6.82 -20.50
C ALA A 137 -8.58 5.63 -19.55
N ALA A 138 -7.65 4.74 -19.89
CA ALA A 138 -7.30 3.58 -19.07
C ALA A 138 -6.66 4.00 -17.73
N VAL A 139 -5.81 5.03 -17.74
CA VAL A 139 -5.14 5.51 -16.52
C VAL A 139 -6.13 6.18 -15.57
N ALA A 140 -7.10 6.91 -16.12
CA ALA A 140 -8.22 7.46 -15.35
C ALA A 140 -9.14 6.36 -14.80
N GLN A 141 -9.39 5.28 -15.55
CA GLN A 141 -10.19 4.13 -15.08
C GLN A 141 -9.52 3.41 -13.91
N VAL A 142 -8.21 3.14 -13.98
CA VAL A 142 -7.49 2.50 -12.87
C VAL A 142 -7.51 3.40 -11.64
N ALA A 143 -7.21 4.69 -11.81
CA ALA A 143 -7.21 5.64 -10.71
C ALA A 143 -8.60 5.81 -10.08
N LYS A 144 -9.67 5.76 -10.88
CA LYS A 144 -11.06 5.80 -10.42
C LYS A 144 -11.47 4.52 -9.67
N TYR A 145 -11.17 3.34 -10.23
CA TYR A 145 -11.51 2.05 -9.62
C TYR A 145 -10.95 1.87 -8.21
N TYR A 146 -9.67 2.22 -7.99
CA TYR A 146 -9.03 2.04 -6.68
C TYR A 146 -9.54 3.04 -5.63
N LEU A 147 -10.08 4.18 -6.03
CA LEU A 147 -10.58 5.21 -5.11
C LEU A 147 -12.06 5.03 -4.77
N GLU A 148 -12.87 4.50 -5.68
CA GLU A 148 -14.28 4.20 -5.39
C GLU A 148 -14.46 3.07 -4.36
N ARG A 149 -13.47 2.18 -4.22
CA ARG A 149 -13.44 1.12 -3.19
C ARG A 149 -12.84 1.56 -1.85
N ALA A 150 -12.28 2.77 -1.76
CA ALA A 150 -11.73 3.30 -0.50
C ALA A 150 -12.79 4.00 0.37
N ASN A 151 -14.06 3.97 -0.05
CA ASN A 151 -15.24 4.37 0.72
C ASN A 151 -16.04 3.15 1.19
#